data_AF-A0A1A8ARP7-F1
#
_entry.id   AF-A0A1A8ARP7-F1
#
_cell.length_a   1.000
_cell.length_b   1.000
_cell.length_c   1.000
_cell.angle_alpha   90.00
_cell.angle_beta   90.00
_cell.angle_gamma   90.00
#
_symmetry.space_group_name_H-M   'P 1'
#
loop_
_entity.id
_entity.type
_entity.pdbx_description
1 polymer ?
#
loop_
_entity_poly.entity_id
_entity_poly.type
_entity_poly.pdbx_seq_one_letter_code
_entity_poly.pdbx_strand_id
1 'polypeptide(L)'
;MERLHVVHPPTVSKVTKLIQCEGWTANYPQPEDIVGKWKPAPKCQLKEDPRILKRVVDQKWSGIAIKDFEDKRGQGVVATRRLVRGSVICDYHGEIIPAKQGKKMMQNITDDMGYLFFLLNTG
;
A
#
# COMPACT_ATOMS: atom_id res chain seq x y z
N MET A 1 -14.61 -16.26 21.35
CA MET A 1 -14.10 -15.03 21.99
C MET A 1 -12.94 -14.54 21.14
N GLU A 2 -13.21 -13.59 20.26
CA GLU A 2 -12.26 -13.11 19.25
C GLU A 2 -11.17 -12.28 19.92
N ARG A 3 -9.89 -12.67 19.77
CA ARG A 3 -8.77 -11.87 20.28
C ARG A 3 -8.68 -10.60 19.44
N LEU A 4 -8.98 -9.46 20.05
CA LEU A 4 -8.73 -8.15 19.47
C LEU A 4 -7.23 -8.04 19.14
N HIS A 5 -6.86 -8.07 17.86
CA HIS A 5 -5.51 -7.69 17.44
C HIS A 5 -5.27 -6.22 17.81
N VAL A 6 -4.51 -6.01 18.89
CA VAL A 6 -4.07 -4.67 19.30
C VAL A 6 -2.99 -4.23 18.32
N VAL A 7 -3.33 -3.28 17.45
CA VAL A 7 -2.33 -2.62 16.61
C VAL A 7 -1.56 -1.66 17.51
N HIS A 8 -0.32 -1.99 17.84
CA HIS A 8 0.54 -1.15 18.66
C HIS A 8 1.16 -0.02 17.83
N PRO A 9 1.31 1.19 18.41
CA PRO A 9 2.08 2.25 17.78
C PRO A 9 3.53 1.78 17.52
N PRO A 10 4.17 2.27 16.44
CA PRO A 10 5.59 2.03 16.22
C PRO A 10 6.39 2.68 17.36
N THR A 11 7.55 2.11 17.67
CA THR A 11 8.50 2.74 18.59
C THR A 11 9.38 3.73 17.85
N VAL A 12 9.86 4.77 18.54
CA VAL A 12 10.81 5.76 18.00
C VAL A 12 12.00 5.06 17.33
N SER A 13 12.62 4.09 18.00
CA SER A 13 13.78 3.35 17.46
C SER A 13 13.48 2.61 16.15
N LYS A 14 12.26 2.07 15.98
CA LYS A 14 11.86 1.43 14.70
C LYS A 14 11.74 2.46 13.59
N VAL A 15 11.14 3.61 13.88
CA VAL A 15 10.99 4.70 12.91
C VAL A 15 12.37 5.25 12.51
N THR A 16 13.26 5.50 13.47
CA THR A 16 14.64 5.95 13.22
C THR A 16 15.37 4.99 12.28
N LYS A 17 15.31 3.68 12.55
CA LYS A 17 15.99 2.68 11.72
C LYS A 17 15.44 2.66 10.29
N LEU A 18 14.13 2.80 10.10
CA LEU A 18 13.53 2.84 8.77
C LEU A 18 14.00 4.07 7.98
N ILE A 19 13.98 5.27 8.57
CA ILE A 19 14.46 6.49 7.93
C ILE A 19 15.92 6.33 7.48
N GLN A 20 16.77 5.72 8.31
CA GLN A 20 18.16 5.41 7.96
C GLN A 20 18.27 4.41 6.80
N CYS A 21 17.47 3.34 6.79
CA CYS A 21 17.45 2.36 5.70
C CYS A 21 16.99 2.97 4.37
N GLU A 22 16.09 3.95 4.41
CA GLU A 22 15.63 4.69 3.22
C GLU A 22 16.66 5.73 2.73
N GLY A 23 17.76 5.94 3.46
CA GLY A 23 18.83 6.87 3.07
C GLY A 23 18.41 8.34 3.13
N TRP A 24 17.36 8.69 3.87
CA TRP A 24 16.90 10.06 3.98
C TRP A 24 17.83 10.87 4.88
N THR A 25 18.55 11.83 4.29
CA THR A 25 19.56 12.65 4.98
C THR A 25 19.08 14.07 5.27
N ALA A 26 17.99 14.54 4.64
CA ALA A 26 17.44 15.88 4.83
C ALA A 26 15.91 15.88 4.66
N ASN A 27 15.24 16.90 5.22
CA ASN A 27 13.79 17.16 5.09
C ASN A 27 12.88 15.98 5.51
N TYR A 28 13.33 15.10 6.39
CA TYR A 28 12.49 14.03 6.94
C TYR A 28 11.88 14.44 8.30
N PRO A 29 10.67 13.96 8.62
CA PRO A 29 10.02 14.24 9.89
C PRO A 29 10.77 13.61 11.08
N GLN A 30 10.74 14.26 12.24
CA GLN A 30 11.34 13.68 13.45
C GLN A 30 10.61 12.37 13.82
N PRO A 31 11.34 11.30 14.20
CA PRO A 31 10.74 10.04 14.62
C PRO A 31 9.68 10.20 15.72
N GLU A 32 9.90 11.09 16.67
CA GLU A 32 8.99 11.42 17.77
C GLU A 32 7.67 12.00 17.26
N ASP A 33 7.73 12.89 16.26
CA ASP A 33 6.55 13.48 15.63
C ASP A 33 5.73 12.42 14.89
N ILE A 34 6.39 11.47 14.22
CA ILE A 34 5.72 10.36 13.54
C ILE A 34 4.97 9.49 14.55
N VAL A 35 5.64 9.11 15.65
CA VAL A 35 5.05 8.28 16.70
C VAL A 35 3.91 9.03 17.39
N GLY A 36 4.09 10.31 17.72
CA GLY A 36 3.08 11.13 18.38
C GLY A 36 1.83 11.39 17.52
N LYS A 37 1.97 11.42 16.19
CA LYS A 37 0.86 11.56 15.25
C LYS A 37 0.30 10.22 14.78
N TRP A 38 0.90 9.11 15.19
CA TRP A 38 0.46 7.79 14.78
C TRP A 38 -0.94 7.52 15.32
N LYS A 39 -1.83 7.09 14.43
CA LYS A 39 -3.16 6.60 14.79
C LYS A 39 -3.30 5.21 14.19
N PRO A 40 -3.87 4.25 14.94
CA PRO A 40 -4.21 2.96 14.35
C PRO A 40 -5.12 3.22 13.17
N ALA A 41 -4.90 2.50 12.07
CA ALA A 41 -5.86 2.51 10.98
C ALA A 41 -7.23 2.16 11.59
N PRO A 42 -8.30 2.93 11.30
CA PRO A 42 -9.64 2.57 11.73
C PRO A 42 -9.86 1.10 11.39
N LYS A 43 -10.36 0.30 12.35
CA LYS A 43 -10.72 -1.09 12.08
C LYS A 43 -11.61 -1.07 10.86
N CYS A 44 -11.06 -1.62 9.80
CA CYS A 44 -11.50 -1.32 8.46
C CYS A 44 -12.81 -2.07 8.24
N GLN A 45 -13.95 -1.42 8.52
CA GLN A 45 -15.26 -1.90 8.05
C GLN A 45 -15.25 -2.07 6.51
N LEU A 46 -14.25 -1.52 5.81
CA LEU A 46 -14.05 -1.71 4.38
C LEU A 46 -13.82 -3.18 3.99
N LYS A 47 -13.27 -4.03 4.88
CA LYS A 47 -13.12 -5.48 4.59
C LYS A 47 -14.46 -6.19 4.47
N GLU A 48 -15.48 -5.67 5.15
CA GLU A 48 -16.83 -6.24 5.19
C GLU A 48 -17.83 -5.40 4.38
N ASP A 49 -17.42 -4.25 3.83
CA ASP A 49 -18.30 -3.42 3.01
C ASP A 49 -18.63 -4.15 1.70
N PRO A 50 -19.88 -4.61 1.51
CA PRO A 50 -20.25 -5.41 0.34
C PRO A 50 -20.08 -4.63 -0.97
N ARG A 51 -20.11 -3.30 -0.93
CA ARG A 51 -19.90 -2.45 -2.11
C ARG A 51 -18.43 -2.46 -2.54
N ILE A 52 -17.51 -2.56 -1.59
CA ILE A 52 -16.07 -2.67 -1.88
C ILE A 52 -15.75 -4.07 -2.35
N LEU A 53 -16.24 -5.10 -1.64
CA LEU A 53 -16.07 -6.49 -2.05
C LEU A 53 -16.59 -6.73 -3.47
N LYS A 54 -17.76 -6.19 -3.81
CA LYS A 54 -18.29 -6.26 -5.17
C LYS A 54 -17.36 -5.61 -6.20
N ARG A 55 -16.77 -4.45 -5.91
CA ARG A 55 -15.83 -3.78 -6.82
C ARG A 55 -14.53 -4.55 -6.99
N VAL A 56 -14.05 -5.21 -5.94
CA VAL A 56 -12.89 -6.11 -5.98
C VAL A 56 -13.20 -7.35 -6.83
N VAL A 57 -14.40 -7.93 -6.72
CA VAL A 57 -14.77 -9.08 -7.57
C VAL A 57 -14.98 -8.65 -9.02
N ASP A 58 -15.71 -7.56 -9.25
CA ASP A 58 -16.06 -7.09 -10.59
C ASP A 58 -14.88 -6.39 -11.30
N GLN A 59 -13.82 -6.04 -10.57
CA GLN A 59 -12.68 -5.23 -11.03
C GLN A 59 -13.11 -3.94 -11.75
N LYS A 60 -14.14 -3.27 -11.19
CA LYS A 60 -14.73 -2.04 -11.74
C LYS A 60 -14.57 -0.88 -10.76
N TRP A 61 -13.68 0.05 -11.11
CA TRP A 61 -13.33 1.20 -10.29
C TRP A 61 -13.67 2.51 -11.01
N SER A 62 -14.34 3.42 -10.31
CA SER A 62 -14.79 4.70 -10.89
C SER A 62 -14.03 5.89 -10.31
N GLY A 63 -13.80 6.89 -11.16
CA GLY A 63 -13.04 8.07 -10.79
C GLY A 63 -11.53 7.97 -11.03
N ILE A 64 -11.09 6.94 -11.76
CA ILE A 64 -9.72 6.77 -12.23
C ILE A 64 -9.71 6.43 -13.73
N ALA A 65 -8.63 6.76 -14.42
CA ALA A 65 -8.36 6.36 -15.79
C ALA A 65 -6.86 6.11 -15.98
N ILE A 66 -6.51 5.30 -16.97
CA ILE A 66 -5.13 5.15 -17.43
C ILE A 66 -4.81 6.35 -18.33
N LYS A 67 -3.64 6.93 -18.13
CA LYS A 67 -3.08 7.99 -18.95
C LYS A 67 -1.66 7.61 -19.37
N ASP A 68 -1.38 7.75 -20.66
CA ASP A 68 -0.02 7.70 -21.16
C ASP A 68 0.67 9.03 -20.88
N PHE A 69 1.80 8.97 -20.18
CA PHE A 69 2.66 10.13 -19.99
C PHE A 69 3.72 10.10 -21.09
N GLU A 70 3.78 11.17 -21.88
CA GLU A 70 4.64 11.27 -23.08
C GLU A 70 6.15 11.24 -22.75
N ASP A 71 6.53 11.30 -21.48
CA ASP A 71 7.90 11.14 -21.03
C ASP A 71 8.24 9.68 -20.68
N LYS A 72 9.46 9.43 -20.17
CA LYS A 72 9.94 8.08 -19.82
C LYS A 72 9.17 7.39 -18.68
N ARG A 73 8.05 7.95 -18.20
CA ARG A 73 7.21 7.39 -17.13
C ARG A 73 6.24 6.32 -17.63
N GLY A 74 5.96 6.27 -18.93
CA GLY A 74 5.03 5.28 -19.49
C GLY A 74 3.59 5.52 -19.04
N GLN A 75 2.83 4.45 -18.82
CA GLN A 75 1.43 4.54 -18.38
C GLN A 75 1.32 4.80 -16.88
N GLY A 76 0.39 5.66 -16.48
CA GLY A 76 0.04 5.85 -15.08
C GLY A 76 -1.46 6.02 -14.87
N VAL A 77 -1.86 6.06 -13.61
CA VAL A 77 -3.27 6.19 -13.21
C VAL A 77 -3.54 7.62 -12.76
N VAL A 78 -4.56 8.25 -13.33
CA VAL A 78 -5.00 9.61 -12.98
C VAL A 78 -6.42 9.59 -12.43
N ALA A 79 -6.72 10.54 -11.53
CA ALA A 79 -8.07 10.74 -11.04
C ALA A 79 -8.92 11.51 -12.07
N THR A 80 -10.14 11.05 -12.33
CA THR A 80 -11.11 11.71 -13.23
C THR A 80 -12.19 12.48 -12.49
N ARG A 81 -12.13 12.49 -11.15
CA ARG A 81 -13.02 13.27 -10.27
C ARG A 81 -12.30 13.64 -8.98
N ARG A 82 -12.90 14.55 -8.20
CA ARG A 82 -12.41 14.87 -6.86
C ARG A 82 -12.49 13.64 -5.94
N LEU A 83 -11.37 13.30 -5.30
CA LEU A 83 -11.28 12.23 -4.31
C LEU A 83 -11.16 12.85 -2.92
N VAL A 84 -11.92 12.34 -1.96
CA VAL A 84 -11.87 12.79 -0.56
C VAL A 84 -10.85 11.95 0.20
N ARG A 85 -10.13 12.56 1.15
CA ARG A 85 -9.21 11.84 2.04
C ARG A 85 -9.93 10.66 2.69
N GLY A 86 -9.30 9.48 2.67
CA GLY A 86 -9.86 8.24 3.22
C GLY A 86 -10.78 7.48 2.27
N SER A 87 -10.97 7.95 1.03
CA SER A 87 -11.72 7.19 0.01
C SER A 87 -10.92 5.96 -0.45
N VAL A 88 -11.61 4.84 -0.68
CA VAL A 88 -11.07 3.69 -1.41
C VAL A 88 -11.14 3.98 -2.91
N ILE A 89 -9.99 3.88 -3.58
CA ILE A 89 -9.84 4.22 -5.00
C ILE A 89 -9.96 2.94 -5.85
N CYS A 90 -9.05 2.00 -5.66
CA CYS A 90 -9.05 0.67 -6.24
C CYS A 90 -8.25 -0.30 -5.35
N ASP A 91 -8.42 -1.61 -5.58
CA ASP A 91 -7.49 -2.61 -5.04
C ASP A 91 -6.21 -2.68 -5.89
N TYR A 92 -5.15 -3.18 -5.28
CA TYR A 92 -3.95 -3.56 -6.02
C TYR A 92 -4.16 -4.99 -6.54
N HIS A 93 -4.82 -5.10 -7.69
CA HIS A 93 -5.18 -6.40 -8.25
C HIS A 93 -3.98 -7.08 -8.91
N GLY A 94 -3.87 -8.40 -8.72
CA GLY A 94 -2.81 -9.20 -9.31
C GLY A 94 -2.92 -10.67 -8.92
N GLU A 95 -2.09 -11.50 -9.53
CA GLU A 95 -2.05 -12.93 -9.20
C GLU A 95 -1.48 -13.17 -7.80
N ILE A 96 -2.16 -14.00 -7.02
CA ILE A 96 -1.66 -14.45 -5.72
C ILE A 96 -0.71 -15.62 -5.94
N ILE A 97 0.59 -15.37 -5.74
CA ILE A 97 1.63 -16.38 -5.87
C ILE A 97 2.31 -16.68 -4.53
N PRO A 98 2.88 -17.89 -4.34
CA PRO A 98 3.69 -18.19 -3.17
C PRO A 98 4.90 -17.25 -3.05
N ALA A 99 5.22 -16.84 -1.81
CA ALA A 99 6.32 -15.91 -1.55
C ALA A 99 7.68 -16.39 -2.12
N LYS A 100 7.94 -17.71 -2.13
CA LYS A 100 9.16 -18.28 -2.72
C LYS A 100 9.23 -18.01 -4.24
N GLN A 101 8.10 -18.10 -4.94
CA GLN A 101 8.02 -17.82 -6.37
C GLN A 101 8.23 -16.33 -6.64
N GLY A 102 7.56 -15.44 -5.89
CA GLY A 102 7.74 -13.99 -6.00
C GLY A 102 9.19 -13.57 -5.76
N LYS A 103 9.87 -14.14 -4.76
CA LYS A 103 11.31 -13.88 -4.51
C LYS A 103 12.20 -14.31 -5.68
N LYS A 104 11.91 -15.45 -6.31
CA LYS A 104 12.65 -15.92 -7.49
C LYS A 104 12.43 -15.00 -8.69
N MET A 105 11.20 -14.52 -8.88
CA MET A 105 10.89 -13.54 -9.93
C MET A 105 11.69 -12.25 -9.73
N MET A 106 11.74 -11.71 -8.51
CA MET A 106 12.53 -10.50 -8.20
C MET A 106 14.02 -10.62 -8.54
N GLN A 107 14.62 -11.81 -8.38
CA GLN A 107 16.03 -12.04 -8.72
C GLN A 107 16.32 -11.96 -10.21
N ASN A 108 15.30 -12.18 -11.06
CA ASN A 108 15.43 -12.21 -12.50
C ASN A 108 15.04 -10.87 -13.17
N ILE A 109 14.59 -9.89 -12.40
CA ILE A 109 14.22 -8.56 -12.92
C ILE A 109 15.51 -7.74 -13.03
N THR A 110 16.00 -7.56 -14.25
CA THR A 110 17.27 -6.86 -14.52
C THR A 110 17.07 -5.45 -15.08
N ASP A 111 15.98 -5.19 -15.84
CA ASP A 111 15.75 -3.92 -16.54
C ASP A 111 14.31 -3.36 -16.45
N ASP A 112 13.39 -4.07 -15.76
CA ASP A 112 11.98 -3.65 -15.60
C ASP A 112 11.65 -3.31 -14.14
N MET A 113 10.57 -2.54 -13.95
CA MET A 113 10.01 -2.30 -12.61
C MET A 113 9.29 -3.56 -12.12
N GLY A 114 9.74 -4.13 -11.00
CA GLY A 114 9.10 -5.28 -10.37
C GLY A 114 7.92 -4.90 -9.47
N TYR A 115 6.70 -5.16 -9.93
CA TYR A 115 5.46 -4.86 -9.20
C TYR A 115 4.99 -6.03 -8.32
N LEU A 116 5.77 -6.37 -7.28
CA LEU A 116 5.47 -7.49 -6.36
C LEU A 116 5.26 -6.98 -4.93
N PHE A 117 4.08 -7.31 -4.36
CA PHE A 117 3.71 -6.95 -2.99
C PHE A 117 3.58 -8.21 -2.12
N PHE A 118 4.30 -8.24 -0.99
CA PHE A 118 4.26 -9.38 -0.07
C PHE A 118 3.23 -9.16 1.03
N LEU A 119 2.26 -10.08 1.08
CA LEU A 119 1.24 -10.11 2.13
C LEU A 119 1.68 -11.07 3.23
N LEU A 120 1.59 -10.64 4.49
CA LEU A 120 1.77 -11.52 5.65
C LEU A 120 0.47 -12.27 5.87
N ASN A 121 0.52 -13.60 5.89
CA ASN A 121 -0.61 -14.41 6.33
C ASN A 121 -0.72 -14.34 7.85
N THR A 122 -1.52 -13.40 8.35
CA THR A 122 -1.97 -13.41 9.74
C THR A 122 -3.30 -14.13 9.76
N GLY A 123 -3.25 -15.46 9.95
CA GLY A 123 -4.44 -16.29 10.15
C GLY A 123 -5.25 -15.87 11.36
#